data_AF-A0A1G1GXK6-F1
#
_entry.id   AF-A0A1G1GXK6-F1
#
_cell.length_a   1.000
_cell.length_b   1.000
_cell.length_c   1.000
_cell.angle_alpha   90.00
_cell.angle_beta   90.00
_cell.angle_gamma   90.00
#
_symmetry.space_group_name_H-M   'P 1'
#
loop_
_entity.id
_entity.type
_entity.pdbx_description
1 polymer ?
#
loop_
_entity_poly.entity_id
_entity_poly.type
_entity_poly.pdbx_seq_one_letter_code
_entity_poly.pdbx_strand_id
1 'polypeptide(L)'
;MAVIVMVVILAGIAGVFFWRQGNGPGAGTVTGPGMAVPLQRPDEPLTVTQYLPENGILAPGTGSVKRQPEIQAQAREVLAGLFTGQQAAPPILKDALVRGFFLDPEGTAYVDLAAVSEGGMRASAMEELLAVYAVVNTLMENFEEIKQVRFLLDGREAQALAGHIDLSRSFARRLDLVRQ
;
A
#
# COMPACT_ATOMS: atom_id res chain seq x y z
N MET A 1 48.90 -35.43 25.92
CA MET A 1 48.12 -34.50 25.08
C MET A 1 46.66 -34.86 25.26
N ALA A 2 45.96 -34.04 26.04
CA ALA A 2 44.54 -34.13 26.35
C ALA A 2 43.83 -32.95 25.66
N VAL A 3 42.49 -32.94 25.72
CA VAL A 3 41.55 -31.93 25.17
C VAL A 3 40.97 -32.35 23.80
N ILE A 4 40.08 -33.35 23.74
CA ILE A 4 38.64 -33.32 24.11
C ILE A 4 37.86 -32.54 23.02
N VAL A 5 37.11 -33.17 22.11
CA VAL A 5 35.77 -33.77 22.35
C VAL A 5 34.88 -32.85 23.21
N MET A 6 34.88 -31.53 22.96
CA MET A 6 34.09 -30.55 23.73
C MET A 6 33.53 -29.45 22.83
N VAL A 7 32.60 -29.80 21.94
CA VAL A 7 31.68 -28.78 21.38
C VAL A 7 30.21 -29.21 21.43
N VAL A 8 29.92 -30.50 21.65
CA VAL A 8 28.53 -31.01 21.68
C VAL A 8 27.84 -30.87 23.06
N ILE A 9 28.52 -30.36 24.11
CA ILE A 9 27.96 -30.30 25.47
C ILE A 9 27.64 -28.87 25.95
N LEU A 10 27.99 -27.81 25.22
CA LEU A 10 27.76 -26.41 25.65
C LEU A 10 26.45 -25.75 25.15
N ALA A 11 25.58 -26.49 24.45
CA ALA A 11 24.21 -26.01 24.19
C ALA A 11 23.23 -26.28 25.35
N GLY A 12 23.62 -27.13 26.32
CA GLY A 12 22.76 -27.55 27.44
C GLY A 12 22.76 -26.61 28.66
N ILE A 13 23.64 -25.59 28.70
CA ILE A 13 23.83 -24.75 29.90
C ILE A 13 23.29 -23.32 29.71
N ALA A 14 23.09 -22.84 28.48
CA ALA A 14 22.47 -21.54 28.24
C ALA A 14 20.94 -21.52 28.50
N GLY A 15 20.26 -22.66 28.35
CA GLY A 15 18.81 -22.78 28.60
C GLY A 15 18.40 -22.83 30.07
N VAL A 16 19.34 -23.12 30.99
CA VAL A 16 19.06 -23.24 32.44
C VAL A 16 19.31 -21.92 33.18
N PHE A 17 20.10 -21.01 32.61
CA PHE A 17 20.44 -19.74 33.26
C PHE A 17 19.40 -18.63 33.04
N PHE A 18 18.62 -18.69 31.95
CA PHE A 18 17.55 -17.71 31.71
C PHE A 18 16.23 -18.05 32.45
N TRP A 19 16.08 -19.30 32.92
CA TRP A 19 14.90 -19.75 33.66
C TRP A 19 14.99 -19.50 35.19
N ARG A 20 16.04 -18.82 35.66
CA ARG A 20 16.30 -18.63 37.11
C ARG A 20 16.34 -17.17 37.59
N GLN A 21 15.96 -16.20 36.76
CA GLN A 21 15.66 -14.83 37.23
C GLN A 21 14.25 -14.43 36.83
N GLY A 22 13.33 -14.48 37.80
CA GLY A 22 12.06 -13.76 37.71
C GLY A 22 10.78 -14.49 38.11
N ASN A 23 10.77 -15.33 39.16
CA ASN A 23 9.52 -15.71 39.83
C ASN A 23 9.56 -15.28 41.31
N GLY A 24 8.97 -14.12 41.60
CA GLY A 24 8.52 -13.74 42.94
C GLY A 24 6.99 -13.74 42.96
N PRO A 25 6.32 -14.36 43.94
CA PRO A 25 4.87 -14.46 43.99
C PRO A 25 4.27 -13.16 44.56
N GLY A 26 3.74 -12.33 43.68
CA GLY A 26 2.88 -11.20 44.03
C GLY A 26 1.47 -11.48 43.54
N ALA A 27 0.60 -11.93 44.45
CA ALA A 27 -0.83 -11.90 44.24
C ALA A 27 -1.27 -10.43 44.08
N GLY A 28 -1.62 -10.07 42.86
CA GLY A 28 -2.22 -8.78 42.51
C GLY A 28 -3.18 -9.01 41.36
N THR A 29 -4.45 -9.19 41.68
CA THR A 29 -5.56 -8.97 40.76
C THR A 29 -5.43 -7.57 40.16
N VAL A 30 -4.90 -7.50 38.94
CA VAL A 30 -5.07 -6.33 38.07
C VAL A 30 -6.06 -6.74 36.98
N THR A 31 -7.33 -6.62 37.31
CA THR A 31 -8.40 -6.45 36.34
C THR A 31 -8.19 -5.08 35.69
N GLY A 32 -7.45 -5.03 34.60
CA GLY A 32 -7.43 -3.91 33.68
C GLY A 32 -7.87 -4.42 32.30
N PRO A 33 -8.70 -3.68 31.54
CA PRO A 33 -8.99 -4.05 30.16
C PRO A 33 -7.71 -3.90 29.35
N GLY A 34 -6.92 -4.98 29.30
CA GLY A 34 -5.80 -5.09 28.38
C GLY A 34 -6.37 -5.03 26.97
N MET A 35 -6.04 -3.97 26.25
CA MET A 35 -6.17 -3.92 24.81
C MET A 35 -5.42 -5.13 24.26
N ALA A 36 -6.15 -6.19 23.95
CA ALA A 36 -5.67 -7.24 23.09
C ALA A 36 -5.34 -6.54 21.77
N VAL A 37 -4.05 -6.37 21.48
CA VAL A 37 -3.62 -6.12 20.11
C VAL A 37 -4.14 -7.32 19.33
N PRO A 38 -5.11 -7.18 18.41
CA PRO A 38 -5.66 -8.32 17.73
C PRO A 38 -4.51 -9.02 17.02
N LEU A 39 -4.32 -10.31 17.30
CA LEU A 39 -3.42 -11.14 16.52
C LEU A 39 -3.96 -11.11 15.09
N GLN A 40 -3.35 -10.29 14.23
CA GLN A 40 -3.76 -10.14 12.84
C GLN A 40 -3.64 -11.50 12.17
N ARG A 41 -4.78 -12.08 11.78
CA ARG A 41 -4.80 -13.42 11.17
C ARG A 41 -4.24 -13.30 9.74
N PRO A 42 -3.26 -14.14 9.35
CA PRO A 42 -2.64 -14.09 8.02
C PRO A 42 -3.63 -14.18 6.85
N ASP A 43 -4.78 -14.81 7.07
CA ASP A 43 -5.81 -15.04 6.04
C ASP A 43 -6.91 -13.96 6.01
N GLU A 44 -6.85 -12.96 6.89
CA GLU A 44 -7.83 -11.86 6.90
C GLU A 44 -7.42 -10.79 5.86
N PRO A 45 -8.31 -10.42 4.94
CA PRO A 45 -7.98 -9.45 3.91
C PRO A 45 -7.66 -8.09 4.53
N LEU A 46 -6.71 -7.38 3.95
CA LEU A 46 -6.27 -6.07 4.41
C LEU A 46 -7.32 -5.02 4.02
N THR A 47 -7.85 -4.32 5.01
CA THR A 47 -8.69 -3.14 4.80
C THR A 47 -7.83 -1.96 4.39
N VAL A 48 -8.19 -1.29 3.30
CA VAL A 48 -7.45 -0.14 2.75
C VAL A 48 -8.39 1.03 2.47
N THR A 49 -7.88 2.25 2.54
CA THR A 49 -8.63 3.46 2.17
C THR A 49 -8.46 3.71 0.68
N GLN A 50 -9.54 3.84 -0.07
CA GLN A 50 -9.52 4.15 -1.50
C GLN A 50 -10.20 5.49 -1.74
N TYR A 51 -9.58 6.35 -2.55
CA TYR A 51 -10.20 7.60 -2.99
C TYR A 51 -10.87 7.40 -4.35
N LEU A 52 -12.18 7.60 -4.40
CA LEU A 52 -13.00 7.36 -5.58
C LEU A 52 -13.65 8.68 -6.04
N PRO A 53 -13.67 9.00 -7.35
CA PRO A 53 -14.41 10.16 -7.84
C PRO A 53 -15.91 9.97 -7.66
N GLU A 54 -16.55 10.93 -7.03
CA GLU A 54 -17.99 10.99 -6.85
C GLU A 54 -18.45 12.45 -7.01
N ASN A 55 -19.31 12.73 -8.00
CA ASN A 55 -19.89 14.07 -8.22
C ASN A 55 -18.85 15.21 -8.35
N GLY A 56 -17.70 14.94 -9.00
CA GLY A 56 -16.67 15.96 -9.25
C GLY A 56 -15.70 16.20 -8.08
N ILE A 57 -15.75 15.38 -7.03
CA ILE A 57 -14.83 15.42 -5.89
C ILE A 57 -14.36 13.99 -5.57
N LEU A 58 -13.27 13.82 -4.81
CA LEU A 58 -12.85 12.53 -4.28
C LEU A 58 -13.56 12.24 -2.96
N ALA A 59 -14.16 11.06 -2.84
CA ALA A 59 -14.68 10.54 -1.60
C ALA A 59 -13.78 9.41 -1.07
N PRO A 60 -13.43 9.38 0.22
CA PRO A 60 -12.79 8.22 0.81
C PRO A 60 -13.81 7.08 0.89
N GLY A 61 -13.37 5.88 0.52
CA GLY A 61 -14.10 4.63 0.62
C GLY A 61 -13.22 3.54 1.19
N THR A 62 -13.84 2.46 1.64
CA THR A 62 -13.12 1.31 2.20
C THR A 62 -13.04 0.20 1.16
N GLY A 63 -11.82 -0.24 0.86
CA GLY A 63 -11.53 -1.41 0.03
C GLY A 63 -11.01 -2.58 0.85
N SER A 64 -11.12 -3.78 0.30
CA SER A 64 -10.54 -5.00 0.87
C SER A 64 -9.62 -5.63 -0.17
N VAL A 65 -8.37 -5.87 0.20
CA VAL A 65 -7.34 -6.40 -0.69
C VAL A 65 -6.63 -7.58 -0.05
N LYS A 66 -6.06 -8.46 -0.89
CA LYS A 66 -5.23 -9.55 -0.38
C LYS A 66 -3.97 -8.98 0.27
N ARG A 67 -3.58 -9.55 1.41
CA ARG A 67 -2.32 -9.21 2.06
C ARG A 67 -1.15 -9.76 1.24
N GLN A 68 -0.13 -8.94 1.05
CA GLN A 68 1.10 -9.29 0.37
C GLN A 68 2.29 -9.03 1.30
N PRO A 69 3.37 -9.84 1.23
CA PRO A 69 4.52 -9.70 2.12
C PRO A 69 5.39 -8.48 1.80
N GLU A 70 5.37 -8.02 0.55
CA GLU A 70 6.19 -6.92 0.05
C GLU A 70 5.34 -5.69 -0.26
N ILE A 71 5.85 -4.50 0.04
CA ILE A 71 5.14 -3.23 -0.19
C ILE A 71 4.76 -3.04 -1.67
N GLN A 72 5.63 -3.41 -2.61
CA GLN A 72 5.35 -3.27 -4.04
C GLN A 72 4.22 -4.20 -4.48
N ALA A 73 4.23 -5.44 -4.01
CA ALA A 73 3.14 -6.38 -4.26
C ALA A 73 1.83 -5.90 -3.61
N GLN A 74 1.89 -5.38 -2.38
CA GLN A 74 0.73 -4.85 -1.68
C GLN A 74 0.13 -3.63 -2.40
N ALA A 75 0.96 -2.70 -2.85
CA ALA A 75 0.55 -1.51 -3.60
C ALA A 75 -0.11 -1.90 -4.94
N ARG A 76 0.41 -2.91 -5.64
CA ARG A 76 -0.23 -3.45 -6.85
C ARG A 76 -1.61 -4.02 -6.57
N GLU A 77 -1.80 -4.74 -5.47
CA GLU A 77 -3.12 -5.25 -5.08
C GLU A 77 -4.09 -4.10 -4.76
N VAL A 78 -3.61 -3.04 -4.08
CA VAL A 78 -4.40 -1.82 -3.82
C VAL A 78 -4.83 -1.14 -5.11
N LEU A 79 -3.92 -0.96 -6.07
CA LEU A 79 -4.25 -0.38 -7.37
C LEU A 79 -5.20 -1.26 -8.18
N ALA A 80 -5.00 -2.58 -8.17
CA ALA A 80 -5.90 -3.52 -8.82
C ALA A 80 -7.32 -3.42 -8.23
N GLY A 81 -7.44 -3.34 -6.90
CA GLY A 81 -8.71 -3.12 -6.22
C GLY A 81 -9.35 -1.77 -6.56
N LEU A 82 -8.55 -0.71 -6.70
CA LEU A 82 -9.03 0.62 -7.09
C LEU A 82 -9.58 0.64 -8.51
N PHE A 83 -8.95 -0.08 -9.45
CA PHE A 83 -9.33 -0.08 -10.86
C PHE A 83 -10.48 -1.04 -11.17
N THR A 84 -10.59 -2.14 -10.42
CA THR A 84 -11.65 -3.15 -10.59
C THR A 84 -12.88 -2.92 -9.69
N GLY A 85 -12.81 -1.95 -8.78
CA GLY A 85 -13.88 -1.63 -7.83
C GLY A 85 -15.23 -1.36 -8.50
N GLN A 86 -16.25 -2.13 -8.10
CA GLN A 86 -17.53 -2.30 -8.80
C GLN A 86 -18.45 -1.06 -8.90
N GLN A 87 -18.18 0.08 -8.25
CA GLN A 87 -19.14 1.20 -8.23
C GLN A 87 -18.60 2.60 -8.54
N ALA A 88 -17.29 2.88 -8.46
CA ALA A 88 -16.82 4.27 -8.63
C ALA A 88 -15.37 4.42 -9.11
N ALA A 89 -14.74 3.40 -9.70
CA ALA A 89 -13.48 3.63 -10.39
C ALA A 89 -13.69 4.71 -11.47
N PRO A 90 -12.80 5.73 -11.57
CA PRO A 90 -12.91 6.73 -12.63
C PRO A 90 -13.05 6.01 -13.97
N PRO A 91 -13.93 6.44 -14.90
CA PRO A 91 -14.10 5.77 -16.19
C PRO A 91 -12.76 5.54 -16.92
N ILE A 92 -11.86 6.52 -16.83
CA ILE A 92 -10.48 6.47 -17.35
C ILE A 92 -9.58 5.41 -16.65
N LEU A 93 -9.93 4.93 -15.46
CA LEU A 93 -9.16 3.86 -14.78
C LEU A 93 -9.80 2.48 -14.90
N LYS A 94 -11.07 2.38 -15.35
CA LYS A 94 -11.76 1.08 -15.49
C LYS A 94 -11.09 0.16 -16.52
N ASP A 95 -10.60 0.75 -17.61
CA ASP A 95 -9.90 0.02 -18.67
C ASP A 95 -8.36 0.11 -18.51
N ALA A 96 -7.87 0.83 -17.50
CA ALA A 96 -6.45 0.93 -17.23
C ALA A 96 -5.94 -0.37 -16.59
N LEU A 97 -4.82 -0.87 -17.08
CA LEU A 97 -4.15 -2.04 -16.51
C LEU A 97 -2.82 -1.64 -15.90
N VAL A 98 -2.60 -1.99 -14.63
CA VAL A 98 -1.29 -1.80 -13.98
C VAL A 98 -0.31 -2.84 -14.53
N ARG A 99 0.63 -2.40 -15.35
CA ARG A 99 1.73 -3.23 -15.87
C ARG A 99 2.82 -3.44 -14.84
N GLY A 100 3.11 -2.40 -14.06
CA GLY A 100 4.20 -2.41 -13.10
C GLY A 100 4.01 -1.41 -11.97
N PHE A 101 4.70 -1.67 -10.88
CA PHE A 101 4.82 -0.76 -9.75
C PHE A 101 6.24 -0.86 -9.23
N PHE A 102 6.91 0.29 -9.06
CA PHE A 102 8.26 0.36 -8.53
C PHE A 102 8.31 1.44 -7.45
N LEU A 103 9.10 1.23 -6.41
CA LEU A 103 9.34 2.22 -5.37
C LEU A 103 10.85 2.42 -5.26
N ASP A 104 11.31 3.65 -5.46
CA ASP A 104 12.71 4.00 -5.26
C ASP A 104 13.02 4.32 -3.77
N PRO A 105 14.30 4.31 -3.36
CA PRO A 105 14.69 4.61 -1.98
C PRO A 105 14.29 6.01 -1.50
N GLU A 106 14.09 6.95 -2.42
CA GLU A 106 13.66 8.33 -2.13
C GLU A 106 12.15 8.44 -1.87
N GLY A 107 11.39 7.37 -2.09
CA GLY A 107 9.95 7.31 -1.85
C GLY A 107 9.09 7.71 -3.06
N THR A 108 9.65 7.68 -4.27
CA THR A 108 8.91 7.86 -5.52
C THR A 108 8.30 6.53 -5.95
N ALA A 109 6.97 6.46 -5.98
CA ALA A 109 6.25 5.35 -6.55
C ALA A 109 6.05 5.56 -8.06
N TYR A 110 6.60 4.68 -8.88
CA TYR A 110 6.37 4.64 -10.32
C TYR A 110 5.22 3.69 -10.62
N VAL A 111 4.11 4.23 -11.12
CA VAL A 111 2.92 3.48 -11.51
C VAL A 111 2.92 3.35 -13.03
N ASP A 112 3.22 2.16 -13.53
CA ASP A 112 3.27 1.85 -14.96
C ASP A 112 1.92 1.28 -15.41
N LEU A 113 1.24 2.03 -16.26
CA LEU A 113 -0.06 1.70 -16.81
C LEU A 113 0.09 1.27 -18.27
N ALA A 114 -0.75 0.33 -18.71
CA ALA A 114 -0.84 0.00 -20.12
C ALA A 114 -1.48 1.17 -20.89
N ALA A 115 -0.93 1.51 -22.05
CA ALA A 115 -1.63 2.43 -22.94
C ALA A 115 -2.92 1.78 -23.45
N VAL A 116 -3.99 2.56 -23.55
CA VAL A 116 -5.23 2.13 -24.17
C VAL A 116 -5.13 2.37 -25.69
N SER A 117 -5.64 1.43 -26.48
CA SER A 117 -5.57 1.32 -27.94
C SER A 117 -5.87 2.62 -28.71
N GLU A 118 -5.49 2.63 -30.00
CA GLU A 118 -5.65 3.77 -30.93
C GLU A 118 -7.02 4.44 -30.85
N GLY A 119 -7.03 5.66 -30.30
CA GLY A 119 -8.25 6.40 -29.91
C GLY A 119 -8.07 7.15 -28.60
N GLY A 120 -7.13 6.68 -27.76
CA GLY A 120 -6.78 7.29 -26.48
C GLY A 120 -7.92 7.23 -25.46
N MET A 121 -7.62 7.55 -24.22
CA MET A 121 -8.68 7.64 -23.22
C MET A 121 -9.46 8.93 -23.37
N ARG A 122 -10.80 8.83 -23.43
CA ARG A 122 -11.67 9.99 -23.54
C ARG A 122 -12.16 10.35 -22.13
N ALA A 123 -11.67 11.47 -21.63
CA ALA A 123 -12.09 12.03 -20.35
C ALA A 123 -12.02 13.55 -20.44
N SER A 124 -12.85 14.24 -19.68
CA SER A 124 -12.68 15.68 -19.44
C SER A 124 -11.46 15.95 -18.56
N ALA A 125 -10.98 17.20 -18.56
CA ALA A 125 -9.87 17.60 -17.70
C ALA A 125 -10.12 17.34 -16.20
N MET A 126 -11.37 17.48 -15.75
CA MET A 126 -11.74 17.18 -14.35
C MET A 126 -11.70 15.67 -14.08
N GLU A 127 -12.21 14.84 -14.98
CA GLU A 127 -12.18 13.39 -14.83
C GLU A 127 -10.75 12.84 -14.82
N GLU A 128 -9.88 13.36 -15.71
CA GLU A 128 -8.46 13.00 -15.73
C GLU A 128 -7.76 13.45 -14.43
N LEU A 129 -8.03 14.66 -13.94
CA LEU A 129 -7.50 15.15 -12.67
C LEU A 129 -7.91 14.25 -11.50
N LEU A 130 -9.20 13.94 -11.38
CA LEU A 130 -9.71 13.11 -10.28
C LEU A 130 -9.18 11.68 -10.37
N ALA A 131 -8.96 11.13 -11.56
CA ALA A 131 -8.35 9.82 -11.72
C ALA A 131 -6.89 9.78 -11.27
N VAL A 132 -6.10 10.77 -11.66
CA VAL A 132 -4.71 10.91 -11.19
C VAL A 132 -4.68 10.97 -9.66
N TYR A 133 -5.49 11.84 -9.06
CA TYR A 133 -5.48 11.99 -7.60
C TYR A 133 -6.18 10.88 -6.83
N ALA A 134 -7.08 10.11 -7.46
CA ALA A 134 -7.60 8.87 -6.90
C ALA A 134 -6.44 7.88 -6.64
N VAL A 135 -5.54 7.71 -7.61
CA VAL A 135 -4.34 6.87 -7.46
C VAL A 135 -3.39 7.46 -6.43
N VAL A 136 -3.03 8.75 -6.57
CA VAL A 136 -2.03 9.41 -5.72
C VAL A 136 -2.46 9.38 -4.25
N ASN A 137 -3.68 9.83 -3.95
CA ASN A 137 -4.15 9.91 -2.57
C ASN A 137 -4.34 8.51 -1.97
N THR A 138 -4.79 7.52 -2.76
CA THR A 138 -4.93 6.13 -2.28
C THR A 138 -3.58 5.55 -1.92
N LEU A 139 -2.57 5.68 -2.78
CA LEU A 139 -1.24 5.16 -2.50
C LEU A 139 -0.63 5.83 -1.25
N MET A 140 -0.65 7.15 -1.19
CA MET A 140 -0.03 7.89 -0.08
C MET A 140 -0.79 7.80 1.24
N GLU A 141 -2.08 7.42 1.23
CA GLU A 141 -2.85 7.15 2.45
C GLU A 141 -2.54 5.77 3.05
N ASN A 142 -2.25 4.76 2.22
CA ASN A 142 -2.02 3.40 2.69
C ASN A 142 -0.54 3.05 2.88
N PHE A 143 0.38 3.83 2.31
CA PHE A 143 1.82 3.56 2.34
C PHE A 143 2.59 4.82 2.72
N GLU A 144 3.08 4.88 3.95
CA GLU A 144 3.83 6.04 4.45
C GLU A 144 5.18 6.22 3.76
N GLU A 145 5.74 5.16 3.19
CA GLU A 145 6.99 5.15 2.44
C GLU A 145 6.85 5.90 1.11
N ILE A 146 5.63 6.01 0.56
CA ILE A 146 5.37 6.72 -0.69
C ILE A 146 5.23 8.22 -0.41
N LYS A 147 6.18 9.01 -0.91
CA LYS A 147 6.22 10.46 -0.75
C LYS A 147 5.70 11.20 -1.97
N GLN A 148 5.77 10.57 -3.13
CA GLN A 148 5.25 11.08 -4.39
C GLN A 148 5.00 9.95 -5.37
N VAL A 149 4.17 10.21 -6.39
CA VAL A 149 3.81 9.24 -7.42
C VAL A 149 4.18 9.80 -8.79
N ARG A 150 4.80 8.97 -9.63
CA ARG A 150 5.09 9.27 -11.04
C ARG A 150 4.41 8.23 -11.91
N PHE A 151 3.78 8.69 -12.99
CA PHE A 151 3.05 7.81 -13.90
C PHE A 151 3.90 7.47 -15.12
N LEU A 152 3.83 6.22 -15.55
CA LEU A 152 4.41 5.73 -16.80
C LEU A 152 3.29 5.13 -17.67
N LEU A 153 3.44 5.25 -18.98
CA LEU A 153 2.62 4.53 -19.96
C LEU A 153 3.53 3.61 -20.77
N ASP A 154 3.24 2.31 -20.76
CA ASP A 154 4.04 1.27 -21.40
C ASP A 154 5.54 1.38 -21.06
N GLY A 155 5.84 1.67 -19.79
CA GLY A 155 7.21 1.80 -19.28
C GLY A 155 7.93 3.08 -19.72
N ARG A 156 7.24 4.06 -20.30
CA ARG A 156 7.80 5.34 -20.73
C ARG A 156 7.15 6.49 -19.99
N GLU A 157 7.89 7.60 -19.88
CA GLU A 157 7.31 8.86 -19.41
C GLU A 157 6.17 9.28 -20.34
N ALA A 158 5.02 9.58 -19.75
CA ALA A 158 3.82 9.99 -20.46
C ALA A 158 3.58 11.49 -20.29
N GLN A 159 3.06 12.14 -21.33
CA GLN A 159 2.59 13.52 -21.19
C GLN A 159 1.23 13.59 -20.52
N ALA A 160 0.30 12.67 -20.80
CA ALA A 160 -1.05 12.68 -20.24
C ALA A 160 -1.71 11.29 -20.38
N LEU A 161 -2.80 11.03 -19.65
CA LEU A 161 -3.66 9.86 -19.86
C LEU A 161 -4.67 10.12 -20.99
N ALA A 162 -5.32 11.29 -20.97
CA ALA A 162 -6.35 11.71 -21.92
C ALA A 162 -6.01 13.04 -22.63
N GLY A 163 -4.91 13.69 -22.28
CA GLY A 163 -4.41 14.89 -22.95
C GLY A 163 -4.60 16.20 -22.17
N HIS A 164 -5.07 16.16 -20.92
CA HIS A 164 -5.32 17.37 -20.13
C HIS A 164 -4.36 17.58 -18.97
N ILE A 165 -3.88 16.51 -18.33
CA ILE A 165 -3.01 16.60 -17.15
C ILE A 165 -1.59 16.20 -17.52
N ASP A 166 -0.63 17.11 -17.33
CA ASP A 166 0.79 16.84 -17.53
C ASP A 166 1.30 15.82 -16.50
N LEU A 167 1.55 14.59 -16.97
CA LEU A 167 2.06 13.45 -16.21
C LEU A 167 3.60 13.35 -16.19
N SER A 168 4.32 14.24 -16.87
CA SER A 168 5.79 14.19 -16.91
C SER A 168 6.44 14.44 -15.54
N ARG A 169 5.68 15.04 -14.62
CA ARG A 169 6.07 15.38 -13.24
C ARG A 169 5.64 14.34 -12.21
N SER A 170 6.18 14.47 -11.01
CA SER A 170 5.71 13.73 -9.83
C SER A 170 4.52 14.44 -9.15
N PHE A 171 3.66 13.67 -8.51
CA PHE A 171 2.46 14.13 -7.82
C PHE A 171 2.55 13.80 -6.34
N ALA A 172 2.25 14.79 -5.51
CA ALA A 172 2.05 14.61 -4.08
C ALA A 172 0.55 14.63 -3.75
N ARG A 173 0.19 14.16 -2.57
CA ARG A 173 -1.19 14.10 -2.10
C ARG A 173 -1.88 15.47 -2.16
N ARG A 174 -3.11 15.50 -2.64
CA ARG A 174 -3.99 16.69 -2.63
C ARG A 174 -5.30 16.41 -1.92
N LEU A 175 -5.43 16.94 -0.71
CA LEU A 175 -6.61 16.76 0.12
C LEU A 175 -7.71 17.80 -0.12
N ASP A 176 -7.39 18.90 -0.81
CA ASP A 176 -8.37 19.90 -1.24
C ASP A 176 -9.37 19.36 -2.27
N LEU A 177 -9.03 18.24 -2.92
CA LEU A 177 -9.90 17.49 -3.83
C LEU A 177 -10.75 16.44 -3.10
N VAL A 178 -10.61 16.28 -1.79
CA VAL A 178 -11.34 15.28 -1.00
C VAL A 178 -12.53 15.94 -0.31
N ARG A 179 -13.68 15.26 -0.33
CA ARG A 179 -14.88 15.66 0.42
C ARG A 179 -14.53 15.83 1.89
N GLN A 180 -14.78 17.03 2.42
CA GLN A 180 -14.61 17.38 3.83
C GLN A 180 -15.76 16.83 4.69
#